data_AF-A0A9P0LNK3-F1
#
_entry.id   AF-A0A9P0LNK3-F1
#
_cell.length_a   1.000
_cell.length_b   1.000
_cell.length_c   1.000
_cell.angle_alpha   90.00
_cell.angle_beta   90.00
_cell.angle_gamma   90.00
#
_symmetry.space_group_name_H-M   'P 1'
#
loop_
_entity.id
_entity.type
_entity.pdbx_description
1 polymer ?
#
loop_
_entity_poly.entity_id
_entity_poly.type
_entity_poly.pdbx_seq_one_letter_code
_entity_poly.pdbx_strand_id
1 'polypeptide(L)'
;MVEAPEKTKPPPDTNNYEFVDVIKEKQESGIYKRWRSNTVKGTCRCGYKICCCNTNPAIKSMIQSGEECVTASLSQMSGLIKCQILPNQNLYHPVLPSKMNNKLMFVNCQKCGEDFVREECQHSIQERSLKGTWVIEEVLKAIEKGYQIIETYEIWEYDTIQLSKDQEGLFSGMMNKFLQIKQQASGWPKHCLTDEEKNRYIDAFLDREDIKLEFSKIIENPCLRSLAKLMLNSFWGKFAQKENQNKTSIVRDCGEFFDMLTNPSIHVNTVLPVNEETLLITWEFREEAYDVSSTVNVVLASYVTALARLKLYSFLEKVEERAVYVDTDSCIYISRKGLDDISTGDFIGDMTDELNGGFISEFVSGGPKNYAYKYTTLSGEEQIVCKVKGISLNYKASQVVNFEKIKDMVLKKSDPVSVLSRQLRRTREHAVVTVEFPKVYKITSMKRKFYEDHTSVPFGFKKIKY
;
A
#
# COMPACT_ATOMS: atom_id res chain seq x y z
N MET A 1 32.71 -61.81 36.93
CA MET A 1 33.51 -60.57 37.05
C MET A 1 33.19 -59.77 35.79
N VAL A 2 32.55 -58.59 35.80
CA VAL A 2 32.45 -57.51 36.78
C VAL A 2 31.13 -56.73 36.55
N GLU A 3 30.42 -56.47 37.65
CA GLU A 3 29.53 -55.34 38.03
C GLU A 3 28.49 -54.69 37.08
N ALA A 4 27.29 -54.47 37.64
CA ALA A 4 26.32 -53.43 37.27
C ALA A 4 26.66 -52.10 38.00
N PRO A 5 26.13 -50.92 37.58
CA PRO A 5 24.80 -50.56 38.08
C PRO A 5 23.90 -49.75 37.13
N GLU A 6 22.61 -49.82 37.45
CA GLU A 6 21.52 -48.95 37.01
C GLU A 6 21.78 -47.45 37.28
N LYS A 7 21.18 -46.58 36.45
CA LYS A 7 20.33 -45.42 36.87
C LYS A 7 19.93 -44.60 35.64
N THR A 8 18.74 -44.87 35.09
CA THR A 8 18.02 -43.92 34.26
C THR A 8 17.58 -42.74 35.14
N LYS A 9 17.88 -41.50 34.72
CA LYS A 9 17.37 -40.30 35.39
C LYS A 9 15.84 -40.39 35.47
N PRO A 10 15.22 -40.15 36.64
CA PRO A 10 13.77 -40.01 36.71
C PRO A 10 13.35 -38.79 35.87
N PRO A 11 12.16 -38.81 35.24
CA PRO A 11 11.61 -37.61 34.62
C PRO A 11 11.52 -36.47 35.65
N PRO A 12 11.73 -35.22 35.24
CA PRO A 12 11.71 -34.08 36.16
C PRO A 12 10.37 -34.03 36.90
N ASP A 13 10.45 -33.86 38.22
CA ASP A 13 9.29 -33.70 39.11
C ASP A 13 8.58 -32.40 38.75
N THR A 14 7.41 -32.52 38.11
CA THR A 14 6.60 -31.39 37.64
C THR A 14 5.81 -30.69 38.75
N ASN A 15 5.95 -31.10 40.02
CA ASN A 15 5.19 -30.52 41.13
C ASN A 15 5.84 -29.29 41.79
N ASN A 16 7.07 -28.93 41.42
CA ASN A 16 7.75 -27.74 41.92
C ASN A 16 8.25 -26.86 40.77
N TYR A 17 7.32 -26.21 40.06
CA TYR A 17 7.65 -25.05 39.24
C TYR A 17 7.43 -23.79 40.07
N GLU A 18 8.50 -23.12 40.46
CA GLU A 18 8.37 -21.70 40.82
C GLU A 18 8.20 -20.91 39.51
N PHE A 19 7.12 -20.16 39.44
CA PHE A 19 6.94 -19.13 38.42
C PHE A 19 7.97 -18.03 38.69
N VAL A 20 9.12 -18.14 38.04
CA VAL A 20 10.08 -17.03 37.98
C VAL A 20 9.53 -16.05 36.96
N ASP A 21 9.01 -14.92 37.43
CA ASP A 21 8.69 -13.79 36.58
C ASP A 21 10.00 -13.16 36.08
N VAL A 22 10.55 -13.76 35.02
CA VAL A 22 11.80 -13.34 34.39
C VAL A 22 11.74 -11.87 33.95
N ILE A 23 10.54 -11.32 33.72
CA ILE A 23 10.36 -9.91 33.38
C ILE A 23 10.58 -9.04 34.62
N LYS A 24 10.02 -9.43 35.77
CA LYS A 24 10.22 -8.73 37.04
C LYS A 24 11.67 -8.80 37.52
N GLU A 25 12.31 -9.95 37.39
CA GLU A 25 13.73 -10.16 37.73
C GLU A 25 14.67 -9.32 36.83
N LYS A 26 14.32 -9.17 35.54
CA LYS A 26 15.04 -8.30 34.58
C LYS A 26 14.76 -6.79 34.79
N GLN A 27 13.62 -6.43 35.39
CA GLN A 27 13.33 -5.06 35.82
C GLN A 27 14.13 -4.69 37.08
N GLU A 28 14.25 -5.61 38.04
CA GLU A 28 14.96 -5.41 39.31
C GLU A 28 16.49 -5.39 39.13
N SER A 29 17.04 -6.23 38.26
CA SER A 29 18.48 -6.24 37.91
C SER A 29 18.95 -5.00 37.13
N GLY A 30 18.03 -4.10 36.76
CA GLY A 30 18.36 -2.85 36.07
C GLY A 30 18.89 -3.02 34.64
N ILE A 31 18.92 -4.25 34.12
CA ILE A 31 19.36 -4.55 32.75
C ILE A 31 18.48 -3.80 31.75
N TYR A 32 17.15 -3.76 31.96
CA TYR A 32 16.23 -2.97 31.13
C TYR A 32 16.56 -1.47 31.05
N LYS A 33 17.18 -0.88 32.08
CA LYS A 33 17.59 0.53 32.09
C LYS A 33 18.84 0.78 31.25
N ARG A 34 19.72 -0.21 31.08
CA ARG A 34 20.93 -0.10 30.24
C ARG A 34 20.63 -0.18 28.74
N TRP A 35 19.54 -0.85 28.34
CA TRP A 35 19.15 -1.02 26.93
C TRP A 35 18.39 0.17 26.33
N ARG A 36 18.00 1.17 27.15
CA ARG A 36 17.29 2.38 26.68
C ARG A 36 18.15 3.65 26.68
N SER A 37 19.49 3.55 26.70
CA SER A 37 20.34 4.73 26.59
C SER A 37 20.58 5.14 25.12
N ASN A 38 19.51 5.52 24.41
CA ASN A 38 19.64 6.57 23.40
C ASN A 38 19.60 7.90 24.15
N THR A 39 20.74 8.24 24.72
CA THR A 39 20.99 9.50 25.44
C THR A 39 20.88 10.66 24.46
N VAL A 40 19.74 11.35 24.44
CA VAL A 40 19.67 12.76 24.05
C VAL A 40 19.63 13.57 25.34
N LYS A 41 20.54 14.55 25.45
CA LYS A 41 20.77 15.39 26.63
C LYS A 41 19.53 16.23 26.95
N GLY A 42 18.94 16.01 28.13
CA GLY A 42 17.98 16.93 28.74
C GLY A 42 16.98 16.20 29.64
N THR A 43 16.95 16.54 30.92
CA THR A 43 15.95 16.04 31.87
C THR A 43 14.55 16.61 31.54
N CYS A 44 13.56 15.74 31.33
CA CYS A 44 12.14 16.16 31.23
C CYS A 44 11.72 16.87 32.51
N ARG A 45 11.05 18.03 32.39
CA ARG A 45 10.52 18.81 33.53
C ARG A 45 9.13 18.35 34.01
N CYS A 46 8.61 17.26 33.46
CA CYS A 46 7.25 16.79 33.65
C CYS A 46 7.00 15.97 34.95
N GLY A 47 8.04 15.60 35.70
CA GLY A 47 7.90 15.02 37.04
C GLY A 47 7.38 13.56 37.14
N TYR A 48 7.09 12.87 36.03
CA TYR A 48 6.62 11.47 36.04
C TYR A 48 7.75 10.45 35.86
N LYS A 49 7.70 9.33 36.61
CA LYS A 49 8.71 8.22 36.58
C LYS A 49 8.79 7.46 35.26
N ILE A 50 7.74 7.50 34.43
CA ILE A 50 7.70 7.00 33.06
C ILE A 50 7.24 8.18 32.21
N CYS A 51 8.14 8.76 31.42
CA CYS A 51 7.82 9.89 30.57
C CYS A 51 7.59 9.44 29.12
N CYS A 52 6.43 9.77 28.57
CA CYS A 52 6.13 9.58 27.14
C CYS A 52 6.82 10.63 26.27
N CYS A 53 7.57 11.60 26.80
CA CYS A 53 8.27 12.65 26.06
C CYS A 53 9.38 12.17 25.10
N ASN A 54 9.61 10.86 25.00
CA ASN A 54 10.39 10.23 23.91
C ASN A 54 9.50 9.72 22.76
N THR A 55 8.21 10.07 22.74
CA THR A 55 7.36 9.99 21.53
C THR A 55 7.94 10.90 20.47
N ASN A 56 7.91 10.44 19.22
CA ASN A 56 8.30 11.20 18.02
C ASN A 56 8.14 12.72 18.23
N PRO A 57 9.21 13.53 18.15
CA PRO A 57 9.17 14.96 18.51
C PRO A 57 8.22 15.79 17.63
N ALA A 58 7.66 15.20 16.57
CA ALA A 58 6.63 15.80 15.75
C ALA A 58 5.20 15.61 16.28
N ILE A 59 4.96 14.80 17.32
CA ILE A 59 3.62 14.62 17.91
C ILE A 59 3.35 15.80 18.85
N LYS A 60 2.44 16.68 18.43
CA LYS A 60 2.02 17.87 19.16
C LYS A 60 1.11 17.51 20.33
N SER A 61 0.17 16.59 20.12
CA SER A 61 -0.75 16.13 21.16
C SER A 61 -1.26 14.71 20.87
N MET A 62 -1.64 14.00 21.94
CA MET A 62 -2.36 12.72 21.84
C MET A 62 -3.65 12.84 22.65
N ILE A 63 -4.79 12.82 21.96
CA ILE A 63 -6.12 12.92 22.59
C ILE A 63 -6.70 11.51 22.68
N GLN A 64 -7.09 11.10 23.88
CA GLN A 64 -7.74 9.81 24.15
C GLN A 64 -9.23 10.02 24.48
N SER A 65 -10.06 9.03 24.18
CA SER A 65 -11.52 9.07 24.37
C SER A 65 -11.98 9.70 25.70
N GLY A 66 -12.86 10.71 25.63
CA GLY A 66 -13.50 11.35 26.80
C GLY A 66 -13.78 12.86 26.67
N GLU A 67 -13.22 13.54 25.67
CA GLU A 67 -13.40 14.98 25.46
C GLU A 67 -14.46 15.28 24.39
N GLU A 68 -15.48 16.08 24.74
CA GLU A 68 -16.59 16.43 23.86
C GLU A 68 -16.16 17.36 22.70
N CYS A 69 -16.79 17.15 21.53
CA CYS A 69 -16.75 18.00 20.33
C CYS A 69 -15.45 17.99 19.49
N VAL A 70 -15.13 16.82 18.93
CA VAL A 70 -13.93 16.59 18.09
C VAL A 70 -14.09 17.13 16.65
N THR A 71 -15.29 17.15 16.06
CA THR A 71 -15.45 17.40 14.61
C THR A 71 -15.06 18.80 14.14
N ALA A 72 -15.45 19.86 14.85
CA ALA A 72 -15.07 21.23 14.52
C ALA A 72 -13.55 21.48 14.73
N SER A 73 -12.95 20.72 15.65
CA SER A 73 -11.51 20.78 15.92
C SER A 73 -10.70 20.02 14.86
N LEU A 74 -11.21 18.91 14.31
CA LEU A 74 -10.48 18.08 13.33
C LEU A 74 -10.08 18.84 12.06
N SER A 75 -10.88 19.81 11.60
CA SER A 75 -10.52 20.64 10.44
C SER A 75 -9.30 21.53 10.67
N GLN A 76 -8.89 21.73 11.92
CA GLN A 76 -7.72 22.52 12.32
C GLN A 76 -6.53 21.64 12.73
N MET A 77 -6.68 20.32 12.70
CA MET A 77 -5.64 19.36 13.05
C MET A 77 -5.06 18.71 11.80
N SER A 78 -3.79 18.33 11.90
CA SER A 78 -3.16 17.41 10.97
C SER A 78 -2.67 16.20 11.74
N GLY A 79 -3.05 15.01 11.29
CA GLY A 79 -2.49 13.79 11.84
C GLY A 79 -3.27 12.53 11.55
N LEU A 80 -3.23 11.60 12.51
CA LEU A 80 -3.91 10.32 12.41
C LEU A 80 -5.04 10.24 13.42
N ILE A 81 -6.15 9.61 13.04
CA ILE A 81 -7.31 9.37 13.90
C ILE A 81 -7.65 7.88 13.88
N LYS A 82 -7.84 7.31 15.07
CA LYS A 82 -8.42 6.00 15.28
C LYS A 82 -9.85 6.17 15.75
N CYS A 83 -10.82 5.75 14.93
CA CYS A 83 -12.23 5.95 15.23
C CYS A 83 -13.10 4.82 14.71
N GLN A 84 -14.33 4.79 15.20
CA GLN A 84 -15.46 4.07 14.60
C GLN A 84 -16.28 5.08 13.80
N ILE A 85 -16.45 4.82 12.51
CA ILE A 85 -17.12 5.73 11.58
C ILE A 85 -18.15 5.00 10.73
N LEU A 86 -19.35 5.57 10.61
CA LEU A 86 -20.44 5.02 9.83
C LEU A 86 -20.41 5.54 8.38
N PRO A 87 -20.25 4.68 7.37
CA PRO A 87 -20.33 5.08 5.98
C PRO A 87 -21.75 5.44 5.52
N ASN A 88 -21.84 6.40 4.61
CA ASN A 88 -23.05 6.70 3.86
C ASN A 88 -23.34 5.58 2.83
N GLN A 89 -24.57 5.04 2.83
CA GLN A 89 -24.93 3.93 1.95
C GLN A 89 -25.15 4.33 0.49
N ASN A 90 -25.41 5.61 0.23
CA ASN A 90 -25.68 6.13 -1.12
C ASN A 90 -24.39 6.62 -1.83
N LEU A 91 -23.23 6.07 -1.48
CA LEU A 91 -21.96 6.43 -2.13
C LEU A 91 -21.52 5.35 -3.10
N TYR A 92 -21.40 5.72 -4.38
CA TYR A 92 -20.89 4.82 -5.42
C TYR A 92 -19.39 4.55 -5.28
N HIS A 93 -18.65 5.56 -4.81
CA HIS A 93 -17.22 5.49 -4.47
C HIS A 93 -17.05 5.71 -2.96
N PRO A 94 -16.89 4.64 -2.15
CA PRO A 94 -16.62 4.79 -0.73
C PRO A 94 -15.21 5.40 -0.53
N VAL A 95 -15.08 6.30 0.43
CA VAL A 95 -13.84 7.10 0.65
C VAL A 95 -12.79 6.29 1.42
N LEU A 96 -13.18 5.72 2.56
CA LEU A 96 -12.23 5.15 3.49
C LEU A 96 -11.85 3.71 3.12
N PRO A 97 -10.54 3.40 3.03
CA PRO A 97 -10.08 2.03 2.85
C PRO A 97 -10.20 1.23 4.15
N SER A 98 -10.56 -0.04 4.04
CA SER A 98 -10.50 -0.99 5.14
C SER A 98 -9.91 -2.32 4.68
N LYS A 99 -9.10 -2.95 5.54
CA LYS A 99 -8.51 -4.26 5.27
C LYS A 99 -9.44 -5.34 5.81
N MET A 100 -10.07 -6.09 4.90
CA MET A 100 -10.95 -7.21 5.23
C MET A 100 -10.68 -8.37 4.27
N ASN A 101 -10.82 -9.61 4.75
CA ASN A 101 -10.55 -10.81 3.93
C ASN A 101 -9.16 -10.79 3.26
N ASN A 102 -8.14 -10.31 3.98
CA ASN A 102 -6.76 -10.10 3.49
C ASN A 102 -6.64 -9.17 2.26
N LYS A 103 -7.62 -8.29 2.04
CA LYS A 103 -7.66 -7.35 0.92
C LYS A 103 -8.00 -5.95 1.40
N LEU A 104 -7.41 -4.97 0.73
CA LEU A 104 -7.86 -3.58 0.82
C LEU A 104 -9.17 -3.44 0.05
N MET A 105 -10.24 -3.04 0.73
CA MET A 105 -11.59 -2.86 0.20
C MET A 105 -12.13 -1.48 0.56
N PHE A 106 -13.06 -0.99 -0.26
CA PHE A 106 -13.81 0.24 -0.07
C PHE A 106 -15.28 -0.15 -0.05
N VAL A 107 -15.95 0.02 1.09
CA VAL A 107 -17.30 -0.48 1.33
C VAL A 107 -18.15 0.55 2.08
N ASN A 108 -19.47 0.44 1.94
CA ASN A 108 -20.43 1.24 2.70
C ASN A 108 -20.98 0.50 3.94
N CYS A 109 -20.60 -0.77 4.12
CA CYS A 109 -20.91 -1.57 5.31
C CYS A 109 -19.77 -2.58 5.54
N GLN A 110 -19.19 -2.57 6.74
CA GLN A 110 -18.14 -3.51 7.13
C GLN A 110 -18.61 -4.95 6.97
N LYS A 111 -19.72 -5.32 7.62
CA LYS A 111 -20.23 -6.69 7.62
C LYS A 111 -20.60 -7.22 6.23
N CYS A 112 -21.20 -6.37 5.38
CA CYS A 112 -21.46 -6.74 3.98
C CYS A 112 -20.19 -7.05 3.20
N GLY A 113 -19.10 -6.32 3.45
CA GLY A 113 -17.81 -6.57 2.80
C GLY A 113 -17.11 -7.84 3.30
N GLU A 114 -17.25 -8.14 4.59
CA GLU A 114 -16.71 -9.36 5.22
C GLU A 114 -17.43 -10.62 4.72
N ASP A 115 -18.76 -10.62 4.74
CA ASP A 115 -19.58 -11.78 4.40
C ASP A 115 -19.91 -11.85 2.89
N PHE A 116 -19.43 -10.88 2.09
CA PHE A 116 -19.74 -10.74 0.66
C PHE A 116 -21.25 -10.72 0.35
N VAL A 117 -22.03 -10.03 1.20
CA VAL A 117 -23.50 -9.96 1.09
C VAL A 117 -23.92 -9.35 -0.24
N ARG A 118 -24.78 -10.07 -0.96
CA ARG A 118 -25.33 -9.64 -2.25
C ARG A 118 -26.71 -9.01 -2.15
N GLU A 119 -27.45 -9.32 -1.10
CA GLU A 119 -28.78 -8.74 -0.88
C GLU A 119 -28.70 -7.28 -0.41
N GLU A 120 -29.85 -6.62 -0.30
CA GLU A 120 -29.94 -5.29 0.30
C GLU A 120 -29.48 -5.34 1.77
N CYS A 121 -28.63 -4.39 2.16
CA CYS A 121 -28.05 -4.36 3.51
C CYS A 121 -29.11 -4.04 4.57
N GLN A 122 -29.31 -4.98 5.51
CA GLN A 122 -30.18 -4.82 6.69
C GLN A 122 -29.39 -4.73 8.01
N HIS A 123 -28.06 -4.62 7.94
CA HIS A 123 -27.20 -4.56 9.11
C HIS A 123 -27.42 -3.29 9.94
N SER A 124 -27.23 -3.42 11.25
CA SER A 124 -27.27 -2.34 12.23
C SER A 124 -26.15 -1.30 12.00
N ILE A 125 -26.24 -0.14 12.66
CA ILE A 125 -25.21 0.91 12.61
C ILE A 125 -23.85 0.36 13.05
N GLN A 126 -23.84 -0.45 14.10
CA GLN A 126 -22.63 -1.04 14.68
C GLN A 126 -21.95 -2.00 13.70
N GLU A 127 -22.71 -2.89 13.06
CA GLU A 127 -22.19 -3.84 12.06
C GLU A 127 -21.76 -3.16 10.76
N ARG A 128 -22.36 -2.01 10.42
CA ARG A 128 -22.01 -1.23 9.23
C ARG A 128 -20.76 -0.40 9.42
N SER A 129 -20.58 0.16 10.61
CA SER A 129 -19.48 1.07 10.92
C SER A 129 -18.12 0.42 10.68
N LEU A 130 -17.18 1.23 10.19
CA LEU A 130 -15.78 0.84 10.01
C LEU A 130 -14.99 1.22 11.26
N LYS A 131 -14.15 0.31 11.72
CA LYS A 131 -13.14 0.59 12.76
C LYS A 131 -11.75 0.57 12.14
N GLY A 132 -10.97 1.61 12.39
CA GLY A 132 -9.64 1.71 11.80
C GLY A 132 -8.90 2.97 12.22
N THR A 133 -7.71 3.12 11.63
CA THR A 133 -6.87 4.29 11.78
C THR A 133 -6.62 4.89 10.41
N TRP A 134 -6.91 6.18 10.25
CA TRP A 134 -6.80 6.89 8.99
C TRP A 134 -6.11 8.24 9.19
N VAL A 135 -5.63 8.80 8.08
CA VAL A 135 -5.17 10.19 8.01
C VAL A 135 -6.39 11.10 8.13
N ILE A 136 -6.30 12.15 8.95
CA ILE A 136 -7.44 13.05 9.26
C ILE A 136 -8.06 13.62 7.99
N GLU A 137 -7.26 13.96 6.99
CA GLU A 137 -7.68 14.53 5.70
C GLU A 137 -8.60 13.58 4.92
N GLU A 138 -8.37 12.25 4.99
CA GLU A 138 -9.29 11.26 4.40
C GLU A 138 -10.61 11.18 5.19
N VAL A 139 -10.55 11.31 6.51
CA VAL A 139 -11.74 11.31 7.36
C VAL A 139 -12.57 12.58 7.13
N LEU A 140 -11.93 13.74 6.96
CA LEU A 140 -12.61 14.98 6.59
C LEU A 140 -13.32 14.84 5.24
N LYS A 141 -12.68 14.24 4.23
CA LYS A 141 -13.34 13.94 2.96
C LYS A 141 -14.50 12.94 3.13
N ALA A 142 -14.35 11.96 4.01
CA ALA A 142 -15.43 11.02 4.31
C ALA A 142 -16.63 11.73 4.96
N ILE A 143 -16.40 12.63 5.91
CA ILE A 143 -17.45 13.44 6.54
C ILE A 143 -18.15 14.32 5.50
N GLU A 144 -17.40 14.96 4.59
CA GLU A 144 -17.95 15.73 3.45
C GLU A 144 -18.91 14.87 2.60
N LYS A 145 -18.63 13.56 2.47
CA LYS A 145 -19.47 12.59 1.76
C LYS A 145 -20.59 11.96 2.60
N GLY A 146 -20.82 12.49 3.80
CA GLY A 146 -21.91 12.11 4.69
C GLY A 146 -21.60 10.93 5.62
N TYR A 147 -20.32 10.61 5.84
CA TYR A 147 -19.94 9.69 6.91
C TYR A 147 -20.17 10.33 8.28
N GLN A 148 -20.50 9.52 9.28
CA GLN A 148 -20.73 9.97 10.66
C GLN A 148 -19.74 9.30 11.60
N ILE A 149 -18.92 10.08 12.31
CA ILE A 149 -18.07 9.53 13.38
C ILE A 149 -18.98 9.12 14.53
N ILE A 150 -18.91 7.84 14.92
CA ILE A 150 -19.68 7.28 16.03
C ILE A 150 -18.90 7.43 17.33
N GLU A 151 -17.60 7.10 17.29
CA GLU A 151 -16.73 7.10 18.46
C GLU A 151 -15.30 7.39 18.03
N THR A 152 -14.61 8.26 18.76
CA THR A 152 -13.17 8.53 18.56
C THR A 152 -12.39 7.88 19.68
N TYR A 153 -11.44 7.02 19.33
CA TYR A 153 -10.61 6.31 20.31
C TYR A 153 -9.35 7.10 20.65
N GLU A 154 -8.60 7.48 19.60
CA GLU A 154 -7.28 8.12 19.72
C GLU A 154 -7.08 9.09 18.56
N ILE A 155 -6.47 10.25 18.83
CA ILE A 155 -5.96 11.18 17.81
C ILE A 155 -4.49 11.42 18.09
N TRP A 156 -3.67 11.30 17.05
CA TRP A 156 -2.28 11.72 17.04
C TRP A 156 -2.17 12.98 16.20
N GLU A 157 -2.06 14.14 16.85
CA GLU A 157 -1.86 15.42 16.19
C GLU A 157 -0.36 15.63 15.97
N TYR A 158 0.02 16.05 14.77
CA TYR A 158 1.40 16.33 14.42
C TYR A 158 1.60 17.81 14.16
N ASP A 159 2.76 18.33 14.52
CA ASP A 159 3.21 19.65 14.12
C ASP A 159 3.48 19.66 12.61
N THR A 160 2.58 20.31 11.88
CA THR A 160 2.72 20.49 10.43
C THR A 160 3.11 21.91 10.11
N ILE A 161 4.18 22.05 9.32
CA ILE A 161 4.59 23.33 8.74
C ILE A 161 4.06 23.35 7.31
N GLN A 162 3.11 24.24 7.05
CA GLN A 162 2.67 24.52 5.68
C GLN A 162 3.66 25.48 5.04
N LEU A 163 4.38 25.00 4.03
CA LEU A 163 5.38 25.79 3.32
C LEU A 163 4.71 26.52 2.16
N SER A 164 5.04 27.80 1.98
CA SER A 164 4.64 28.54 0.77
C SER A 164 5.43 28.05 -0.44
N LYS A 165 5.02 28.43 -1.66
CA LYS A 165 5.75 28.11 -2.89
C LYS A 165 7.21 28.57 -2.84
N ASP A 166 7.48 29.67 -2.14
CA ASP A 166 8.82 30.26 -2.02
C ASP A 166 9.70 29.59 -0.96
N GLN A 167 9.18 28.59 -0.23
CA GLN A 167 9.90 27.89 0.83
C GLN A 167 10.21 26.46 0.43
N GLU A 168 11.50 26.10 0.43
CA GLU A 168 11.92 24.73 0.16
C GLU A 168 11.53 23.80 1.31
N GLY A 169 10.77 22.76 0.97
CA GLY A 169 10.49 21.66 1.88
C GLY A 169 11.61 20.65 1.95
N LEU A 170 11.57 19.83 3.00
CA LEU A 170 12.58 18.81 3.30
C LEU A 170 12.94 17.93 2.11
N PHE A 171 11.96 17.64 1.23
CA PHE A 171 12.16 16.80 0.05
C PHE A 171 12.06 17.56 -1.28
N SER A 172 11.73 18.86 -1.27
CA SER A 172 11.42 19.61 -2.50
C SER A 172 12.60 19.63 -3.47
N GLY A 173 13.81 19.97 -3.01
CA GLY A 173 14.98 20.00 -3.89
C GLY A 173 15.31 18.64 -4.52
N MET A 174 15.20 17.56 -3.75
CA MET A 174 15.41 16.19 -4.26
C MET A 174 14.33 15.80 -5.28
N MET A 175 13.06 16.04 -4.96
CA MET A 175 11.94 15.71 -5.84
C MET A 175 12.03 16.49 -7.15
N ASN A 176 12.25 17.81 -7.07
CA ASN A 176 12.40 18.70 -8.22
C ASN A 176 13.55 18.24 -9.12
N LYS A 177 14.68 17.80 -8.54
CA LYS A 177 15.80 17.29 -9.33
C LYS A 177 15.47 16.03 -10.12
N PHE A 178 14.83 15.05 -9.49
CA PHE A 178 14.45 13.81 -10.19
C PHE A 178 13.29 14.00 -11.15
N LEU A 179 12.37 14.93 -10.87
CA LEU A 179 11.32 15.35 -11.80
C LEU A 179 11.91 16.02 -13.04
N GLN A 180 12.86 16.94 -12.87
CA GLN A 180 13.61 17.56 -13.97
C GLN A 180 14.28 16.48 -14.85
N ILE A 181 15.02 15.55 -14.24
CA ILE A 181 15.71 14.48 -14.97
C ILE A 181 14.71 13.59 -15.71
N LYS A 182 13.62 13.18 -15.04
CA LYS A 182 12.56 12.35 -15.64
C LYS A 182 11.93 13.06 -16.84
N GLN A 183 11.62 14.34 -16.71
CA GLN A 183 10.95 15.10 -17.77
C GLN A 183 11.87 15.30 -18.96
N GLN A 184 13.11 15.74 -18.73
CA GLN A 184 14.12 15.87 -19.79
C GLN A 184 14.40 14.54 -20.51
N ALA A 185 14.45 13.43 -19.77
CA ALA A 185 14.66 12.11 -20.35
C ALA A 185 13.43 11.53 -21.07
N SER A 186 12.26 12.16 -20.97
CA SER A 186 11.04 11.72 -21.66
C SER A 186 10.99 12.19 -23.12
N GLY A 187 11.88 13.11 -23.52
CA GLY A 187 11.82 13.77 -24.82
C GLY A 187 10.72 14.83 -24.90
N TRP A 188 10.55 15.41 -26.08
CA TRP A 188 9.58 16.48 -26.32
C TRP A 188 8.15 15.92 -26.41
N PRO A 189 7.15 16.62 -25.86
CA PRO A 189 5.75 16.31 -26.11
C PRO A 189 5.44 16.31 -27.62
N LYS A 190 4.49 15.47 -28.04
CA LYS A 190 4.14 15.32 -29.48
C LYS A 190 3.61 16.61 -30.12
N HIS A 191 3.06 17.52 -29.33
CA HIS A 191 2.56 18.81 -29.78
C HIS A 191 3.65 19.90 -29.87
N CYS A 192 4.89 19.62 -29.45
CA CYS A 192 6.02 20.55 -29.51
C CYS A 192 6.88 20.27 -30.76
N LEU A 193 6.47 20.77 -31.92
CA LEU A 193 7.17 20.56 -33.19
C LEU A 193 8.15 21.70 -33.48
N THR A 194 7.76 22.93 -33.17
CA THR A 194 8.56 24.13 -33.41
C THR A 194 9.37 24.53 -32.18
N ASP A 195 10.47 25.26 -32.38
CA ASP A 195 11.27 25.75 -31.26
C ASP A 195 10.53 26.77 -30.39
N GLU A 196 9.55 27.48 -30.95
CA GLU A 196 8.64 28.36 -30.19
C GLU A 196 7.72 27.56 -29.25
N GLU A 197 7.14 26.43 -29.72
CA GLU A 197 6.35 25.53 -28.88
C GLU A 197 7.18 24.88 -27.78
N LYS A 198 8.42 24.50 -28.10
CA LYS A 198 9.36 23.93 -27.14
C LYS A 198 9.74 24.93 -26.03
N ASN A 199 10.01 26.19 -26.39
CA ASN A 199 10.30 27.23 -25.40
C ASN A 199 9.05 27.53 -24.54
N ARG A 200 7.87 27.65 -25.15
CA ARG A 200 6.60 27.80 -24.40
C ARG A 200 6.37 26.66 -23.42
N TYR A 201 6.72 25.43 -23.80
CA TYR A 201 6.63 24.27 -22.90
C TYR A 201 7.58 24.39 -21.70
N ILE A 202 8.82 24.82 -21.92
CA ILE A 202 9.79 25.06 -20.84
C ILE A 202 9.29 26.15 -19.89
N ASP A 203 8.82 27.27 -20.44
CA ASP A 203 8.31 28.41 -19.65
C ASP A 203 7.08 28.00 -18.84
N ALA A 204 6.13 27.28 -19.44
CA ALA A 204 4.96 26.77 -18.72
C ALA A 204 5.33 25.78 -17.61
N PHE A 205 6.38 24.97 -17.80
CA PHE A 205 6.85 24.04 -16.77
C PHE A 205 7.54 24.79 -15.62
N LEU A 206 8.29 25.86 -15.92
CA LEU A 206 8.87 26.73 -14.91
C LEU A 206 7.77 27.47 -14.13
N ASP A 207 6.81 28.09 -14.81
CA ASP A 207 5.73 28.86 -14.18
C ASP A 207 4.84 28.01 -13.27
N ARG A 208 4.56 26.77 -13.69
CA ARG A 208 3.65 25.89 -12.96
C ARG A 208 4.32 25.08 -11.87
N GLU A 209 5.49 24.50 -12.16
CA GLU A 209 6.16 23.53 -11.29
C GLU A 209 7.40 24.10 -10.57
N ASP A 210 7.80 25.34 -10.90
CA ASP A 210 9.04 25.96 -10.40
C ASP A 210 10.29 25.12 -10.70
N ILE A 211 10.27 24.42 -11.83
CA ILE A 211 11.36 23.56 -12.29
C ILE A 211 11.84 24.04 -13.65
N LYS A 212 13.08 24.52 -13.71
CA LYS A 212 13.69 24.93 -14.97
C LYS A 212 14.14 23.71 -15.78
N LEU A 213 13.55 23.50 -16.95
CA LEU A 213 14.03 22.50 -17.91
C LEU A 213 15.09 23.10 -18.83
N GLU A 214 16.07 22.29 -19.24
CA GLU A 214 17.10 22.70 -20.18
C GLU A 214 16.80 22.19 -21.60
N PHE A 215 16.61 23.11 -22.55
CA PHE A 215 16.26 22.82 -23.94
C PHE A 215 17.15 21.74 -24.57
N SER A 216 18.48 21.83 -24.38
CA SER A 216 19.45 20.89 -24.94
C SER A 216 19.48 19.51 -24.27
N LYS A 217 18.86 19.37 -23.09
CA LYS A 217 18.83 18.11 -22.33
C LYS A 217 17.51 17.34 -22.50
N ILE A 218 16.51 17.93 -23.14
CA ILE A 218 15.24 17.25 -23.45
C ILE A 218 15.49 16.30 -24.63
N ILE A 219 15.91 15.09 -24.29
CA ILE A 219 16.28 14.02 -25.23
C ILE A 219 15.70 12.72 -24.69
N GLU A 220 15.03 11.96 -25.55
CA GLU A 220 14.47 10.68 -25.17
C GLU A 220 15.57 9.72 -24.68
N ASN A 221 15.50 9.35 -23.40
CA ASN A 221 16.41 8.40 -22.77
C ASN A 221 15.62 7.47 -21.84
N PRO A 222 15.14 6.33 -22.35
CA PRO A 222 14.29 5.41 -21.58
C PRO A 222 14.94 4.91 -20.29
N CYS A 223 16.25 4.68 -20.29
CA CYS A 223 17.00 4.19 -19.13
C CYS A 223 17.06 5.24 -18.02
N LEU A 224 17.49 6.45 -18.35
CA LEU A 224 17.58 7.56 -17.40
C LEU A 224 16.19 7.94 -16.85
N ARG A 225 15.18 7.94 -17.73
CA ARG A 225 13.78 8.16 -17.34
C ARG A 225 13.30 7.10 -16.34
N SER A 226 13.63 5.83 -16.58
CA SER A 226 13.28 4.72 -15.68
C SER A 226 13.98 4.86 -14.32
N LEU A 227 15.26 5.24 -14.30
CA LEU A 227 16.01 5.48 -13.06
C LEU A 227 15.40 6.63 -12.25
N ALA A 228 15.13 7.77 -12.88
CA ALA A 228 14.52 8.91 -12.21
C ALA A 228 13.12 8.59 -11.67
N LYS A 229 12.29 7.88 -12.46
CA LYS A 229 10.98 7.39 -12.00
C LYS A 229 11.11 6.43 -10.82
N LEU A 230 12.11 5.54 -10.83
CA LEU A 230 12.35 4.60 -9.74
C LEU A 230 12.73 5.33 -8.46
N MET A 231 13.57 6.36 -8.53
CA MET A 231 13.94 7.17 -7.36
C MET A 231 12.73 7.89 -6.75
N LEU A 232 11.89 8.52 -7.58
CA LEU A 232 10.65 9.17 -7.14
C LEU A 232 9.68 8.17 -6.47
N ASN A 233 9.50 6.99 -7.07
CA ASN A 233 8.54 6.01 -6.57
C ASN A 233 9.04 5.19 -5.38
N SER A 234 10.34 4.93 -5.28
CA SER A 234 10.91 4.09 -4.21
C SER A 234 11.02 4.84 -2.89
N PHE A 235 11.12 6.16 -2.95
CA PHE A 235 11.40 7.00 -1.79
C PHE A 235 10.33 6.85 -0.70
N TRP A 236 9.06 7.04 -1.03
CA TRP A 236 7.99 6.91 -0.04
C TRP A 236 7.80 5.46 0.44
N GLY A 237 8.08 4.49 -0.43
CA GLY A 237 8.01 3.06 -0.08
C GLY A 237 9.02 2.66 0.99
N LYS A 238 10.16 3.36 1.07
CA LYS A 238 11.15 3.16 2.13
C LYS A 238 10.64 3.55 3.51
N PHE A 239 9.83 4.60 3.60
CA PHE A 239 9.18 4.99 4.87
C PHE A 239 8.17 3.96 5.38
N ALA A 240 7.68 3.06 4.52
CA ALA A 240 6.77 1.97 4.88
C ALA A 240 7.47 0.60 4.94
N GLN A 241 8.81 0.55 4.91
CA GLN A 241 9.53 -0.71 4.89
C GLN A 241 9.33 -1.47 6.20
N LYS A 242 8.99 -2.78 6.12
CA LYS A 242 8.96 -3.66 7.28
C LYS A 242 10.35 -3.68 7.93
N GLU A 243 10.43 -3.27 9.19
CA GLU A 243 11.68 -3.11 9.93
C GLU A 243 12.30 -4.48 10.29
N ASN A 244 11.46 -5.40 10.78
CA ASN A 244 11.90 -6.75 11.12
C ASN A 244 11.80 -7.68 9.90
N GLN A 245 12.88 -7.75 9.13
CA GLN A 245 13.05 -8.68 8.01
C GLN A 245 13.80 -9.93 8.44
N ASN A 246 13.49 -11.06 7.81
CA ASN A 246 14.29 -12.27 7.96
C ASN A 246 15.73 -12.00 7.54
N LYS A 247 16.67 -12.30 8.43
CA LYS A 247 18.10 -12.22 8.22
C LYS A 247 18.65 -13.62 7.98
N THR A 248 19.77 -13.69 7.28
CA THR A 248 20.48 -14.93 7.01
C THR A 248 21.92 -14.77 7.48
N SER A 249 22.33 -15.60 8.44
CA SER A 249 23.69 -15.68 8.95
C SER A 249 24.36 -16.97 8.48
N ILE A 250 25.66 -16.90 8.21
CA ILE A 250 26.51 -18.06 7.92
C ILE A 250 27.28 -18.34 9.19
N VAL A 251 26.98 -19.46 9.84
CA VAL A 251 27.55 -19.85 11.13
C VAL A 251 28.46 -21.05 10.91
N ARG A 252 29.69 -20.96 11.43
CA ARG A 252 30.69 -22.04 11.34
C ARG A 252 31.09 -22.60 12.70
N ASP A 253 30.80 -21.86 13.76
CA ASP A 253 31.10 -22.26 15.12
C ASP A 253 29.85 -22.81 15.83
N CYS A 254 30.03 -23.88 16.60
CA CYS A 254 28.95 -24.49 17.36
C CYS A 254 28.47 -23.57 18.50
N GLY A 255 29.37 -22.82 19.13
CA GLY A 255 29.02 -21.87 20.19
C GLY A 255 28.09 -20.78 19.66
N GLU A 256 28.46 -20.14 18.54
CA GLU A 256 27.62 -19.15 17.86
C GLU A 256 26.22 -19.71 17.53
N PHE A 257 26.14 -20.97 17.10
CA PHE A 257 24.85 -21.61 16.82
C PHE A 257 23.98 -21.78 18.07
N PHE A 258 24.53 -22.29 19.17
CA PHE A 258 23.79 -22.46 20.41
C PHE A 258 23.44 -21.12 21.06
N ASP A 259 24.30 -20.11 20.93
CA ASP A 259 24.00 -18.75 21.36
C ASP A 259 22.80 -18.19 20.60
N MET A 260 22.72 -18.40 19.29
CA MET A 260 21.56 -17.98 18.49
C MET A 260 20.27 -18.71 18.88
N LEU A 261 20.32 -20.01 19.17
CA LEU A 261 19.14 -20.80 19.59
C LEU A 261 18.64 -20.45 20.98
N THR A 262 19.55 -20.10 21.89
CA THR A 262 19.24 -19.77 23.29
C THR A 262 18.94 -18.29 23.50
N ASN A 263 19.23 -17.43 22.51
CA ASN A 263 18.95 -16.01 22.58
C ASN A 263 17.43 -15.74 22.59
N PRO A 264 16.86 -15.21 23.69
CA PRO A 264 15.42 -14.96 23.79
C PRO A 264 14.93 -13.84 22.86
N SER A 265 15.83 -12.98 22.37
CA SER A 265 15.51 -11.87 21.47
C SER A 265 15.39 -12.30 20.01
N ILE A 266 15.81 -13.52 19.67
CA ILE A 266 15.86 -14.02 18.29
C ILE A 266 14.88 -15.19 18.14
N HIS A 267 14.26 -15.28 16.96
CA HIS A 267 13.52 -16.45 16.52
C HIS A 267 14.23 -17.06 15.31
N VAL A 268 14.72 -18.29 15.47
CA VAL A 268 15.36 -19.04 14.39
C VAL A 268 14.29 -19.72 13.54
N ASN A 269 14.18 -19.31 12.28
CA ASN A 269 13.18 -19.79 11.33
C ASN A 269 13.62 -21.10 10.64
N THR A 270 14.88 -21.18 10.23
CA THR A 270 15.39 -22.32 9.46
C THR A 270 16.90 -22.46 9.66
N VAL A 271 17.38 -23.69 9.80
CA VAL A 271 18.80 -24.05 9.85
C VAL A 271 19.08 -24.97 8.68
N LEU A 272 20.02 -24.59 7.82
CA LEU A 272 20.40 -25.35 6.63
C LEU A 272 21.89 -25.70 6.68
N PRO A 273 22.28 -26.98 6.81
CA PRO A 273 23.67 -27.37 6.67
C PRO A 273 24.09 -27.25 5.21
N VAL A 274 25.11 -26.43 4.94
CA VAL A 274 25.69 -26.27 3.60
C VAL A 274 26.79 -27.33 3.37
N ASN A 275 27.57 -27.59 4.41
CA ASN A 275 28.58 -28.65 4.49
C ASN A 275 28.80 -29.02 5.97
N GLU A 276 29.79 -29.86 6.26
CA GLU A 276 30.09 -30.34 7.61
C GLU A 276 30.50 -29.24 8.60
N GLU A 277 30.96 -28.09 8.11
CA GLU A 277 31.49 -26.99 8.92
C GLU A 277 30.67 -25.70 8.83
N THR A 278 29.61 -25.67 8.02
CA THR A 278 28.89 -24.42 7.71
C THR A 278 27.39 -24.61 7.74
N LEU A 279 26.74 -23.86 8.62
CA LEU A 279 25.29 -23.72 8.71
C LEU A 279 24.86 -22.37 8.15
N LEU A 280 23.76 -22.37 7.42
CA LEU A 280 23.07 -21.17 6.99
C LEU A 280 21.77 -21.06 7.78
N ILE A 281 21.69 -20.02 8.60
CA ILE A 281 20.60 -19.85 9.58
C ILE A 281 19.78 -18.64 9.19
N THR A 282 18.49 -18.86 8.94
CA THR A 282 17.51 -17.80 8.75
C THR A 282 16.84 -17.49 10.08
N TRP A 283 16.80 -16.23 10.48
CA TRP A 283 16.26 -15.78 11.76
C TRP A 283 15.62 -14.39 11.67
N GLU A 284 14.77 -14.05 12.61
CA GLU A 284 14.24 -12.69 12.80
C GLU A 284 14.28 -12.31 14.28
N PHE A 285 14.20 -11.02 14.59
CA PHE A 285 14.05 -10.60 15.99
C PHE A 285 12.62 -10.87 16.46
N ARG A 286 12.42 -11.05 17.77
CA ARG A 286 11.07 -10.98 18.33
C ARG A 286 10.56 -9.53 18.31
N GLU A 287 9.24 -9.34 18.26
CA GLU A 287 8.64 -8.00 18.12
C GLU A 287 9.07 -7.04 19.24
N GLU A 288 9.34 -7.55 20.43
CA GLU A 288 9.74 -6.76 21.59
C GLU A 288 11.23 -6.38 21.62
N ALA A 289 12.03 -6.93 20.69
CA ALA A 289 13.49 -6.90 20.75
C ALA A 289 14.16 -6.29 19.51
N TYR A 290 13.41 -5.87 18.49
CA TYR A 290 13.98 -5.25 17.31
C TYR A 290 14.16 -3.73 17.49
N ASP A 291 15.26 -3.20 16.98
CA ASP A 291 15.49 -1.76 16.96
C ASP A 291 14.70 -1.09 15.84
N VAL A 292 14.02 0.00 16.19
CA VAL A 292 13.31 0.85 15.23
C VAL A 292 14.32 1.52 14.30
N SER A 293 14.09 1.44 13.00
CA SER A 293 14.94 2.08 12.00
C SER A 293 14.69 3.58 11.97
N SER A 294 15.77 4.37 12.03
CA SER A 294 15.71 5.83 11.86
C SER A 294 15.23 6.27 10.46
N THR A 295 15.15 5.35 9.49
CA THR A 295 14.76 5.63 8.10
C THR A 295 13.28 5.36 7.80
N VAL A 296 12.56 4.72 8.73
CA VAL A 296 11.14 4.33 8.55
C VAL A 296 10.25 5.36 9.22
N ASN A 297 9.19 5.79 8.52
CA ASN A 297 8.20 6.71 9.05
C ASN A 297 6.83 6.40 8.45
N VAL A 298 6.09 5.53 9.14
CA VAL A 298 4.77 5.05 8.70
C VAL A 298 3.74 6.17 8.58
N VAL A 299 3.90 7.27 9.32
CA VAL A 299 3.00 8.44 9.27
C VAL A 299 3.15 9.14 7.92
N LEU A 300 4.38 9.47 7.52
CA LEU A 300 4.66 10.08 6.21
C LEU A 300 4.19 9.19 5.07
N ALA A 301 4.45 7.87 5.15
CA ALA A 301 3.95 6.93 4.14
C ALA A 301 2.42 6.91 4.06
N SER A 302 1.74 6.96 5.21
CA SER A 302 0.27 7.01 5.27
C SER A 302 -0.26 8.27 4.59
N TYR A 303 0.34 9.43 4.89
CA TYR A 303 0.04 10.71 4.25
C TYR A 303 0.18 10.69 2.74
N VAL A 304 1.31 10.19 2.22
CA VAL A 304 1.54 10.10 0.76
C VAL A 304 0.43 9.28 0.10
N THR A 305 0.08 8.12 0.67
CA THR A 305 -0.96 7.27 0.07
C THR A 305 -2.36 7.84 0.22
N ALA A 306 -2.66 8.52 1.34
CA ALA A 306 -3.94 9.17 1.60
C ALA A 306 -4.19 10.32 0.63
N LEU A 307 -3.21 11.23 0.48
CA LEU A 307 -3.30 12.35 -0.43
C LEU A 307 -3.38 11.90 -1.90
N ALA A 308 -2.64 10.85 -2.28
CA ALA A 308 -2.76 10.25 -3.61
C ALA A 308 -4.17 9.68 -3.88
N ARG A 309 -4.76 8.99 -2.89
CA ARG A 309 -6.14 8.50 -3.00
C ARG A 309 -7.15 9.64 -3.10
N LEU A 310 -7.00 10.71 -2.32
CA LEU A 310 -7.86 11.88 -2.38
C LEU A 310 -7.75 12.61 -3.73
N LYS A 311 -6.54 12.71 -4.28
CA LYS A 311 -6.33 13.26 -5.62
C LYS A 311 -7.06 12.43 -6.68
N LEU A 312 -6.92 11.10 -6.65
CA LEU A 312 -7.67 10.21 -7.54
C LEU A 312 -9.18 10.35 -7.33
N TYR A 313 -9.62 10.42 -6.08
CA TYR A 313 -11.02 10.58 -5.70
C TYR A 313 -11.63 11.85 -6.31
N SER A 314 -10.88 12.96 -6.37
CA SER A 314 -11.34 14.20 -7.01
C SER A 314 -11.70 14.04 -8.49
N PHE A 315 -11.09 13.08 -9.19
CA PHE A 315 -11.47 12.74 -10.57
C PHE A 315 -12.66 11.78 -10.61
N LEU A 316 -12.73 10.82 -9.68
CA LEU A 316 -13.87 9.90 -9.54
C LEU A 316 -15.17 10.62 -9.23
N GLU A 317 -15.12 11.75 -8.51
CA GLU A 317 -16.28 12.62 -8.27
C GLU A 317 -16.84 13.23 -9.55
N LYS A 318 -16.00 13.50 -10.56
CA LYS A 318 -16.46 14.07 -11.84
C LYS A 318 -17.11 13.02 -12.76
N VAL A 319 -16.61 11.80 -12.71
CA VAL A 319 -17.08 10.71 -13.59
C VAL A 319 -18.13 9.83 -12.93
N GLU A 320 -18.18 9.78 -11.61
CA GLU A 320 -19.16 9.03 -10.81
C GLU A 320 -19.34 7.58 -11.31
N GLU A 321 -20.57 7.20 -11.68
CA GLU A 321 -20.94 5.88 -12.21
C GLU A 321 -20.26 5.56 -13.56
N ARG A 322 -19.75 6.56 -14.29
CA ARG A 322 -19.03 6.36 -15.55
C ARG A 322 -17.66 5.73 -15.35
N ALA A 323 -17.08 5.77 -14.15
CA ALA A 323 -15.83 5.07 -13.86
C ALA A 323 -16.05 3.55 -13.88
N VAL A 324 -15.45 2.86 -14.85
CA VAL A 324 -15.57 1.41 -15.03
C VAL A 324 -14.39 0.63 -14.43
N TYR A 325 -13.22 1.27 -14.30
CA TYR A 325 -12.05 0.66 -13.67
C TYR A 325 -11.14 1.72 -13.06
N VAL A 326 -10.56 1.41 -11.90
CA VAL A 326 -9.68 2.31 -11.15
C VAL A 326 -8.54 1.49 -10.57
N ASP A 327 -7.29 1.93 -10.76
CA ASP A 327 -6.10 1.30 -10.17
C ASP A 327 -5.04 2.35 -9.86
N THR A 328 -4.79 2.57 -8.56
CA THR A 328 -3.77 3.44 -7.93
C THR A 328 -3.70 4.89 -8.41
N ASP A 329 -3.43 5.12 -9.69
CA ASP A 329 -3.18 6.38 -10.37
C ASP A 329 -3.86 6.45 -11.76
N SER A 330 -4.69 5.48 -12.10
CA SER A 330 -5.39 5.39 -13.40
C SER A 330 -6.90 5.20 -13.23
N CYS A 331 -7.66 5.71 -14.18
CA CYS A 331 -9.12 5.57 -14.27
C CYS A 331 -9.53 5.33 -15.73
N ILE A 332 -10.31 4.29 -15.96
CA ILE A 332 -11.01 4.06 -17.24
C ILE A 332 -12.48 4.40 -16.98
N TYR A 333 -13.05 5.24 -17.83
CA TYR A 333 -14.41 5.71 -17.67
C TYR A 333 -15.11 5.87 -19.03
N ILE A 334 -16.43 5.92 -18.99
CA ILE A 334 -17.29 6.12 -20.16
C ILE A 334 -17.38 7.62 -20.45
N SER A 335 -16.92 8.03 -21.64
CA SER A 335 -17.19 9.37 -22.17
C SER A 335 -18.59 9.40 -22.81
N ARG A 336 -19.34 10.46 -22.55
CA ARG A 336 -20.67 10.68 -23.15
C ARG A 336 -20.79 12.12 -23.62
N LYS A 337 -21.41 12.31 -24.78
CA LYS A 337 -21.65 13.64 -25.35
C LYS A 337 -22.51 14.48 -24.38
N GLY A 338 -22.02 15.65 -24.00
CA GLY A 338 -22.71 16.57 -23.09
C GLY A 338 -22.41 16.36 -21.60
N LEU A 339 -21.53 15.43 -21.23
CA LEU A 339 -20.97 15.33 -19.88
C LEU A 339 -19.49 15.72 -19.90
N ASP A 340 -19.03 16.32 -18.81
CA ASP A 340 -17.65 16.76 -18.69
C ASP A 340 -16.71 15.56 -18.49
N ASP A 341 -15.68 15.47 -19.31
CA ASP A 341 -14.64 14.46 -19.20
C ASP A 341 -13.48 14.94 -18.32
N ILE A 342 -12.61 14.01 -17.92
CA ILE A 342 -11.45 14.33 -17.09
C ILE A 342 -10.46 15.14 -17.93
N SER A 343 -10.14 16.35 -17.49
CA SER A 343 -9.12 17.20 -18.10
C SER A 343 -7.75 16.54 -18.07
N THR A 344 -7.08 16.50 -19.23
CA THR A 344 -5.74 15.96 -19.36
C THR A 344 -4.67 17.05 -19.36
N GLY A 345 -3.45 16.72 -18.96
CA GLY A 345 -2.32 17.65 -18.99
C GLY A 345 -0.97 16.96 -18.86
N ASP A 346 0.10 17.74 -19.07
CA ASP A 346 1.49 17.27 -19.11
C ASP A 346 2.28 17.55 -17.82
N PHE A 347 1.61 18.06 -16.79
CA PHE A 347 2.23 18.57 -15.58
C PHE A 347 1.96 17.68 -14.37
N ILE A 348 2.54 18.02 -13.21
CA ILE A 348 2.46 17.18 -12.03
C ILE A 348 1.03 17.15 -11.51
N GLY A 349 0.53 15.93 -11.28
CA GLY A 349 -0.83 15.70 -10.77
C GLY A 349 -1.94 15.83 -11.81
N ASP A 350 -1.60 16.09 -13.08
CA ASP A 350 -2.55 15.97 -14.18
C ASP A 350 -2.77 14.51 -14.58
N MET A 351 -3.93 14.25 -15.16
CA MET A 351 -4.22 12.96 -15.78
C MET A 351 -3.66 12.96 -17.20
N THR A 352 -2.90 11.94 -17.57
CA THR A 352 -2.35 11.81 -18.92
C THR A 352 -3.22 10.85 -19.74
N ASP A 353 -3.47 11.18 -21.01
CA ASP A 353 -4.11 10.27 -21.94
C ASP A 353 -3.12 9.21 -22.44
N GLU A 354 -3.27 7.97 -21.98
CA GLU A 354 -2.42 6.84 -22.40
C GLU A 354 -2.71 6.36 -23.82
N LEU A 355 -3.88 6.66 -24.39
CA LEU A 355 -4.31 6.20 -25.71
C LEU A 355 -3.99 7.20 -26.83
N ASN A 356 -3.40 8.35 -26.49
CA ASN A 356 -2.98 9.37 -27.44
C ASN A 356 -4.11 9.79 -28.41
N GLY A 357 -5.29 10.10 -27.87
CA GLY A 357 -6.49 10.47 -28.62
C GLY A 357 -7.30 9.29 -29.16
N GLY A 358 -6.82 8.05 -28.98
CA GLY A 358 -7.61 6.85 -29.25
C GLY A 358 -8.76 6.67 -28.26
N PHE A 359 -9.73 5.83 -28.61
CA PHE A 359 -10.86 5.53 -27.74
C PHE A 359 -11.06 4.03 -27.58
N ILE A 360 -11.48 3.63 -26.39
CA ILE A 360 -11.81 2.23 -26.07
C ILE A 360 -13.20 1.92 -26.64
N SER A 361 -13.28 0.94 -27.53
CA SER A 361 -14.54 0.45 -28.11
C SER A 361 -15.20 -0.62 -27.24
N GLU A 362 -14.39 -1.51 -26.66
CA GLU A 362 -14.87 -2.55 -25.75
C GLU A 362 -13.96 -2.67 -24.53
N PHE A 363 -14.53 -2.74 -23.33
CA PHE A 363 -13.81 -2.95 -22.08
C PHE A 363 -14.42 -4.13 -21.31
N VAL A 364 -13.55 -5.00 -20.78
CA VAL A 364 -13.94 -6.15 -19.98
C VAL A 364 -13.04 -6.24 -18.75
N SER A 365 -13.64 -6.38 -17.56
CA SER A 365 -12.90 -6.54 -16.31
C SER A 365 -13.30 -7.81 -15.56
N GLY A 366 -12.30 -8.64 -15.26
CA GLY A 366 -12.40 -9.80 -14.39
C GLY A 366 -12.01 -9.51 -12.93
N GLY A 367 -11.79 -8.25 -12.58
CA GLY A 367 -11.40 -7.79 -11.25
C GLY A 367 -10.08 -7.00 -11.22
N PRO A 368 -9.56 -6.70 -10.02
CA PRO A 368 -8.35 -5.89 -9.86
C PRO A 368 -7.15 -6.49 -10.59
N LYS A 369 -6.53 -5.71 -11.49
CA LYS A 369 -5.40 -6.10 -12.34
C LYS A 369 -5.69 -7.30 -13.25
N ASN A 370 -6.96 -7.51 -13.59
CA ASN A 370 -7.41 -8.54 -14.54
C ASN A 370 -8.46 -7.93 -15.47
N TYR A 371 -8.03 -7.38 -16.60
CA TYR A 371 -8.91 -6.68 -17.55
C TYR A 371 -8.37 -6.76 -18.98
N ALA A 372 -9.24 -6.54 -19.95
CA ALA A 372 -8.89 -6.48 -21.36
C ALA A 372 -9.74 -5.42 -22.07
N TYR A 373 -9.17 -4.78 -23.08
CA TYR A 373 -9.88 -3.78 -23.86
C TYR A 373 -9.42 -3.76 -25.32
N LYS A 374 -10.36 -3.39 -26.20
CA LYS A 374 -10.11 -3.03 -27.59
C LYS A 374 -10.16 -1.52 -27.70
N TYR A 375 -9.19 -0.92 -28.38
CA TYR A 375 -9.19 0.52 -28.63
C TYR A 375 -8.83 0.82 -30.06
N THR A 376 -9.42 1.87 -30.60
CA THR A 376 -9.12 2.40 -31.94
C THR A 376 -8.17 3.57 -31.80
N THR A 377 -7.03 3.53 -32.48
CA THR A 377 -6.07 4.64 -32.53
C THR A 377 -6.62 5.80 -33.36
N LEU A 378 -5.97 6.97 -33.30
CA LEU A 378 -6.28 8.08 -34.21
C LEU A 378 -6.09 7.71 -35.70
N SER A 379 -5.24 6.71 -36.02
CA SER A 379 -5.06 6.20 -37.38
C SER A 379 -6.18 5.25 -37.84
N GLY A 380 -7.13 4.91 -36.96
CA GLY A 380 -8.21 3.96 -37.25
C GLY A 380 -7.83 2.49 -37.08
N GLU A 381 -6.64 2.19 -36.53
CA GLU A 381 -6.21 0.82 -36.26
C GLU A 381 -6.79 0.31 -34.95
N GLU A 382 -7.36 -0.90 -34.97
CA GLU A 382 -7.82 -1.57 -33.76
C GLU A 382 -6.66 -2.30 -33.08
N GLN A 383 -6.52 -2.07 -31.78
CA GLN A 383 -5.50 -2.67 -30.93
C GLN A 383 -6.15 -3.33 -29.72
N ILE A 384 -5.58 -4.46 -29.28
CA ILE A 384 -6.11 -5.24 -28.14
C ILE A 384 -5.07 -5.28 -27.02
N VAL A 385 -5.50 -4.95 -25.82
CA VAL A 385 -4.67 -5.03 -24.62
C VAL A 385 -5.32 -5.99 -23.63
N CYS A 386 -4.53 -6.95 -23.15
CA CYS A 386 -4.91 -7.85 -22.06
C CYS A 386 -3.94 -7.68 -20.89
N LYS A 387 -4.48 -7.56 -19.67
CA LYS A 387 -3.72 -7.43 -18.42
C LYS A 387 -4.22 -8.48 -17.44
N VAL A 388 -3.34 -9.41 -17.04
CA VAL A 388 -3.70 -10.51 -16.14
C VAL A 388 -2.71 -10.61 -14.98
N LYS A 389 -3.22 -10.45 -13.76
CA LYS A 389 -2.41 -10.56 -12.54
C LYS A 389 -1.86 -11.97 -12.37
N GLY A 390 -0.55 -12.06 -12.17
CA GLY A 390 0.14 -13.31 -11.81
C GLY A 390 0.43 -14.25 -12.98
N ILE A 391 0.00 -13.93 -14.20
CA ILE A 391 0.30 -14.68 -15.42
C ILE A 391 0.99 -13.77 -16.42
N SER A 392 2.21 -14.11 -16.81
CA SER A 392 2.90 -13.42 -17.91
C SER A 392 2.27 -13.86 -19.22
N LEU A 393 1.68 -12.92 -19.96
CA LEU A 393 1.07 -13.16 -21.27
C LEU A 393 2.14 -13.29 -22.36
N ASN A 394 2.87 -14.40 -22.34
CA ASN A 394 3.69 -14.81 -23.49
C ASN A 394 2.78 -15.33 -24.63
N TYR A 395 3.35 -15.57 -25.81
CA TYR A 395 2.59 -16.02 -26.98
C TYR A 395 1.67 -17.22 -26.68
N LYS A 396 2.16 -18.27 -26.00
CA LYS A 396 1.33 -19.44 -25.65
C LYS A 396 0.21 -19.09 -24.68
N ALA A 397 0.50 -18.29 -23.66
CA ALA A 397 -0.47 -17.86 -22.67
C ALA A 397 -1.53 -16.92 -23.26
N SER A 398 -1.17 -16.06 -24.21
CA SER A 398 -2.12 -15.15 -24.87
C SER A 398 -3.06 -15.89 -25.84
N GLN A 399 -2.65 -17.03 -26.41
CA GLN A 399 -3.58 -17.89 -27.16
C GLN A 399 -4.68 -18.47 -26.25
N VAL A 400 -4.34 -18.76 -24.99
CA VAL A 400 -5.27 -19.37 -24.02
C VAL A 400 -6.10 -18.32 -23.29
N VAL A 401 -5.48 -17.21 -22.87
CA VAL A 401 -6.10 -16.09 -22.18
C VAL A 401 -6.01 -14.85 -23.07
N ASN A 402 -7.00 -14.71 -23.95
CA ASN A 402 -7.19 -13.57 -24.84
C ASN A 402 -8.46 -12.79 -24.44
N PHE A 403 -8.69 -11.68 -25.15
CA PHE A 403 -9.86 -10.82 -24.94
C PHE A 403 -11.18 -11.59 -24.94
N GLU A 404 -11.43 -12.42 -25.96
CA GLU A 404 -12.68 -13.18 -26.08
C GLU A 404 -12.84 -14.19 -24.95
N LYS A 405 -11.76 -14.85 -24.53
CA LYS A 405 -11.80 -15.76 -23.39
C LYS A 405 -12.13 -15.04 -22.09
N ILE A 406 -11.53 -13.87 -21.84
CA ILE A 406 -11.82 -13.06 -20.65
C ILE A 406 -13.29 -12.60 -20.68
N LYS A 407 -13.76 -12.12 -21.83
CA LYS A 407 -15.15 -11.73 -22.07
C LYS A 407 -16.13 -12.88 -21.79
N ASP A 408 -15.88 -14.04 -22.37
CA ASP A 408 -16.67 -15.24 -22.13
C ASP A 408 -16.68 -15.64 -20.66
N MET A 409 -15.53 -15.63 -19.98
CA MET A 409 -15.46 -15.99 -18.57
C MET A 409 -16.18 -14.99 -17.66
N VAL A 410 -16.20 -13.71 -18.00
CA VAL A 410 -16.95 -12.68 -17.27
C VAL A 410 -18.46 -12.83 -17.48
N LEU A 411 -18.91 -13.05 -18.72
CA LEU A 411 -20.33 -13.12 -19.07
C LEU A 411 -20.97 -14.47 -18.72
N LYS A 412 -20.29 -15.59 -19.04
CA LYS A 412 -20.84 -16.95 -18.95
C LYS A 412 -20.37 -17.70 -17.69
N LYS A 413 -19.51 -17.09 -16.85
CA LYS A 413 -18.88 -17.73 -15.67
C LYS A 413 -18.27 -19.10 -15.99
N SER A 414 -17.53 -19.17 -17.10
CA SER A 414 -16.91 -20.41 -17.56
C SER A 414 -15.86 -20.95 -16.58
N ASP A 415 -15.56 -22.25 -16.73
CA ASP A 415 -14.59 -22.94 -15.87
C ASP A 415 -13.18 -22.31 -15.91
N PRO A 416 -12.44 -22.40 -14.80
CA PRO A 416 -11.06 -21.94 -14.73
C PRO A 416 -10.16 -22.58 -15.79
N VAL A 417 -9.22 -21.80 -16.30
CA VAL A 417 -8.33 -22.23 -17.39
C VAL A 417 -6.92 -22.43 -16.86
N SER A 418 -6.29 -23.56 -17.19
CA SER A 418 -4.90 -23.81 -16.82
C SER A 418 -3.95 -23.21 -17.85
N VAL A 419 -2.98 -22.42 -17.37
CA VAL A 419 -1.90 -21.84 -18.18
C VAL A 419 -0.57 -22.34 -17.64
N LEU A 420 0.22 -23.01 -18.48
CA LEU A 420 1.55 -23.46 -18.08
C LEU A 420 2.48 -22.25 -17.86
N SER A 421 3.07 -22.15 -16.67
CA SER A 421 3.99 -21.09 -16.32
C SER A 421 5.35 -21.67 -15.94
N ARG A 422 6.42 -21.01 -16.42
CA ARG A 422 7.80 -21.33 -16.08
C ARG A 422 8.31 -20.29 -15.10
N GLN A 423 8.89 -20.71 -13.99
CA GLN A 423 9.49 -19.80 -13.02
C GLN A 423 10.82 -20.35 -12.53
N LEU A 424 11.81 -19.46 -12.41
CA LEU A 424 13.02 -19.74 -11.64
C LEU A 424 12.64 -19.72 -10.16
N ARG A 425 12.85 -20.85 -9.50
CA ARG A 425 12.66 -20.99 -8.06
C ARG A 425 13.97 -21.40 -7.43
N ARG A 426 14.14 -21.00 -6.18
CA ARG A 426 15.24 -21.43 -5.35
C ARG A 426 14.74 -22.55 -4.44
N THR A 427 15.43 -23.68 -4.40
CA THR A 427 15.11 -24.76 -3.45
C THR A 427 15.48 -24.33 -2.02
N ARG A 428 15.11 -25.14 -1.03
CA ARG A 428 15.53 -24.90 0.36
C ARG A 428 17.06 -24.89 0.46
N GLU A 429 17.72 -25.76 -0.27
CA GLU A 429 19.17 -25.92 -0.40
C GLU A 429 19.79 -24.87 -1.33
N HIS A 430 19.06 -23.80 -1.63
CA HIS A 430 19.55 -22.67 -2.40
C HIS A 430 19.90 -22.93 -3.86
N ALA A 431 19.63 -24.13 -4.40
CA ALA A 431 19.78 -24.44 -5.81
C ALA A 431 18.75 -23.68 -6.66
N VAL A 432 19.18 -23.16 -7.80
CA VAL A 432 18.29 -22.48 -8.75
C VAL A 432 17.76 -23.49 -9.75
N VAL A 433 16.45 -23.72 -9.72
CA VAL A 433 15.76 -24.67 -10.60
C VAL A 433 14.70 -23.95 -11.43
N THR A 434 14.53 -24.38 -12.67
CA THR A 434 13.40 -23.95 -13.49
C THR A 434 12.26 -24.93 -13.26
N VAL A 435 11.14 -24.44 -12.72
CA VAL A 435 9.95 -25.25 -12.46
C VAL A 435 8.86 -24.85 -13.44
N GLU A 436 8.31 -25.83 -14.15
CA GLU A 436 7.07 -25.67 -14.91
C GLU A 436 5.90 -26.08 -14.02
N PHE A 437 4.88 -25.23 -13.90
CA PHE A 437 3.69 -25.55 -13.13
C PHE A 437 2.45 -24.90 -13.76
N PRO A 438 1.28 -25.55 -13.67
CA PRO A 438 0.03 -24.95 -14.13
C PRO A 438 -0.38 -23.81 -13.20
N LYS A 439 -0.70 -22.65 -13.79
CA LYS A 439 -1.42 -21.57 -13.13
C LYS A 439 -2.87 -21.60 -13.56
N VAL A 440 -3.77 -21.71 -12.59
CA VAL A 440 -5.21 -21.69 -12.84
C VAL A 440 -5.68 -20.23 -12.92
N TYR A 441 -6.03 -19.80 -14.12
CA TYR A 441 -6.69 -18.54 -14.40
C TYR A 441 -8.17 -18.64 -14.07
N LYS A 442 -8.67 -17.73 -13.23
CA LYS A 442 -10.09 -17.56 -12.93
C LYS A 442 -10.42 -16.09 -12.72
N ILE A 443 -11.66 -15.72 -12.98
CA ILE A 443 -12.19 -14.40 -12.68
C ILE A 443 -12.32 -14.26 -11.16
N THR A 444 -11.76 -13.20 -10.59
CA THR A 444 -11.81 -12.92 -9.15
C THR A 444 -12.27 -11.50 -8.88
N SER A 445 -13.56 -11.25 -9.13
CA SER A 445 -14.18 -9.96 -8.88
C SER A 445 -14.87 -9.94 -7.51
N MET A 446 -14.07 -9.99 -6.45
CA MET A 446 -14.58 -10.11 -5.07
C MET A 446 -14.57 -8.80 -4.27
N LYS A 447 -14.18 -7.67 -4.88
CA LYS A 447 -14.08 -6.39 -4.16
C LYS A 447 -15.33 -5.51 -4.27
N ARG A 448 -16.24 -5.84 -5.19
CA ARG A 448 -17.50 -5.12 -5.44
C ARG A 448 -18.62 -6.14 -5.69
N LYS A 449 -19.86 -5.70 -5.52
CA LYS A 449 -21.06 -6.44 -5.92
C LYS A 449 -21.37 -6.13 -7.38
N PHE A 450 -21.70 -7.16 -8.16
CA PHE A 450 -22.12 -7.03 -9.56
C PHE A 450 -23.58 -7.43 -9.70
N TYR A 451 -24.34 -6.64 -10.46
CA TYR A 451 -25.73 -6.92 -10.82
C TYR A 451 -25.80 -7.70 -12.15
N GLU A 452 -27.00 -8.16 -12.51
CA GLU A 452 -27.24 -8.90 -13.75
C GLU A 452 -26.99 -8.06 -15.01
N ASP A 453 -27.19 -6.75 -14.92
CA ASP A 453 -26.88 -5.77 -15.97
C ASP A 453 -25.37 -5.44 -16.07
N HIS A 454 -24.53 -6.17 -15.35
CA HIS A 454 -23.08 -5.98 -15.24
C HIS A 454 -22.62 -4.68 -14.58
N THR A 455 -23.53 -3.89 -14.02
CA THR A 455 -23.15 -2.74 -13.18
C THR A 455 -22.51 -3.21 -11.88
N SER A 456 -21.59 -2.42 -11.32
CA SER A 456 -20.88 -2.78 -10.09
C SER A 456 -21.02 -1.71 -9.02
N VAL A 457 -21.36 -2.11 -7.81
CA VAL A 457 -21.53 -1.22 -6.64
C VAL A 457 -20.69 -1.71 -5.47
N PRO A 458 -20.31 -0.82 -4.53
CA PRO A 458 -19.63 -1.26 -3.31
C PRO A 458 -20.58 -2.08 -2.43
N PHE A 459 -20.01 -2.93 -1.57
CA PHE A 459 -20.80 -3.67 -0.59
C PHE A 459 -21.49 -2.71 0.39
N GLY A 460 -22.77 -2.96 0.68
CA GLY A 460 -23.58 -2.08 1.53
C GLY A 460 -24.20 -0.88 0.81
N PHE A 461 -24.04 -0.77 -0.52
CA PHE A 461 -24.68 0.30 -1.31
C PHE A 461 -26.20 0.18 -1.29
N LYS A 462 -26.88 1.31 -1.05
CA LYS A 462 -28.34 1.42 -1.08
C LYS A 462 -28.71 2.70 -1.84
N LYS A 463 -29.31 2.53 -3.02
CA LYS A 463 -29.80 3.64 -3.84
C LYS A 463 -31.00 4.25 -3.13
N ILE A 464 -30.98 5.57 -2.89
CA ILE A 464 -32.14 6.26 -2.35
C ILE A 464 -33.25 6.17 -3.40
N LYS A 465 -34.37 5.52 -3.07
CA LYS A 465 -35.59 5.61 -3.86
C LYS A 465 -36.18 6.97 -3.56
N TYR A 466 -36.11 7.89 -4.53
CA TYR A 466 -36.82 9.17 -4.48
C TYR A 466 -38.31 8.96 -4.70
#